data_AF-U1PRT4-F1
#
_entry.id   AF-U1PRT4-F1
#
_cell.length_a   1.000
_cell.length_b   1.000
_cell.length_c   1.000
_cell.angle_alpha   90.00
_cell.angle_beta   90.00
_cell.angle_gamma   90.00
#
_symmetry.space_group_name_H-M   'P 1'
#
loop_
_entity.id
_entity.type
_entity.pdbx_description
1 polymer ?
#
loop_
_entity_poly.entity_id
_entity_poly.type
_entity_poly.pdbx_seq_one_letter_code
_entity_poly.pdbx_strand_id
1 'polypeptide(L)' 'MSGVRKKEYGLSDDTWTRATRELEDMGLLESWYVRNQDHQGEPRRRKVYKLLTPWSN' A
#
# COMPACT_ATOMS: atom_id res chain seq x y z
N MET A 1 18.38 23.48 6.33
CA MET A 1 17.69 22.76 7.42
C MET A 1 17.12 21.46 6.84
N SER A 2 17.81 20.33 7.00
CA SER A 2 17.29 19.03 6.56
C SER A 2 16.20 18.60 7.53
N GLY A 3 14.94 18.64 7.12
CA GLY A 3 13.84 18.12 7.93
C GLY A 3 14.10 16.65 8.24
N VAL A 4 14.35 16.34 9.51
CA VAL A 4 14.49 14.96 9.98
C VAL A 4 13.14 14.29 9.74
N ARG A 5 13.08 13.40 8.73
CA ARG A 5 11.90 12.56 8.49
C ARG A 5 11.64 11.79 9.78
N LYS A 6 10.52 12.06 10.44
CA LYS A 6 10.11 11.28 11.61
C LYS A 6 10.01 9.81 11.18
N LYS A 7 10.46 8.90 12.04
CA LYS A 7 10.29 7.45 11.84
C LYS A 7 8.79 7.23 11.66
N GLU A 8 8.37 6.87 10.45
CA GLU A 8 6.97 6.55 10.20
C GLU A 8 6.61 5.41 11.16
N TYR A 9 5.57 5.62 11.98
CA TYR A 9 4.96 4.54 12.74
C TYR A 9 4.21 3.68 11.73
N GLY A 10 4.96 2.90 10.95
CA GLY A 10 4.40 1.88 10.08
C GLY A 10 3.87 0.74 10.93
N LEU A 11 2.68 0.26 10.61
CA LEU A 11 2.32 -1.12 10.94
C LEU A 11 3.45 -2.01 10.41
N SER A 12 3.90 -2.99 11.20
CA SER A 12 4.90 -3.96 10.70
C SER A 12 4.40 -4.55 9.39
N ASP A 13 5.32 -4.96 8.50
CA ASP A 13 4.96 -5.52 7.19
C ASP A 13 3.93 -6.67 7.34
N ASP A 14 4.03 -7.44 8.42
CA ASP A 14 3.10 -8.52 8.77
C ASP A 14 1.71 -7.99 9.16
N THR A 15 1.66 -6.90 9.94
CA THR A 15 0.40 -6.26 10.34
C THR A 15 -0.29 -5.58 9.14
N TRP A 16 0.48 -4.95 8.25
CA TRP A 16 -0.05 -4.38 7.01
C TRP A 16 -0.59 -5.46 6.07
N THR A 17 0.15 -6.56 5.91
CA THR A 17 -0.27 -7.72 5.10
C THR A 17 -1.56 -8.33 5.63
N ARG A 18 -1.67 -8.47 6.96
CA ARG A 18 -2.89 -9.01 7.57
C ARG A 18 -4.09 -8.08 7.41
N ALA A 19 -3.96 -6.80 7.74
CA ALA A 19 -5.06 -5.85 7.64
C ALA A 19 -5.57 -5.69 6.20
N THR A 20 -4.66 -5.66 5.21
CA THR A 20 -5.05 -5.58 3.80
C THR A 20 -5.82 -6.83 3.36
N ARG A 21 -5.43 -8.01 3.83
CA ARG A 21 -6.14 -9.26 3.54
C ARG A 21 -7.54 -9.30 4.18
N GLU A 22 -7.67 -8.88 5.43
CA GLU A 22 -8.97 -8.82 6.11
C GLU A 22 -9.94 -7.88 5.37
N LEU A 23 -9.45 -6.75 4.84
CA LEU A 23 -10.27 -5.83 4.04
C LEU A 23 -10.65 -6.39 2.65
N GLU A 24 -9.76 -7.15 2.00
CA GLU A 24 -10.06 -7.88 0.77
C GLU A 24 -11.15 -8.94 1.03
N ASP A 25 -11.02 -9.71 2.11
CA ASP A 25 -11.99 -10.74 2.51
C ASP A 25 -13.38 -10.16 2.83
N MET A 26 -13.43 -8.93 3.35
CA MET A 26 -14.68 -8.19 3.59
C MET A 26 -15.25 -7.49 2.34
N GLY A 27 -14.57 -7.56 1.19
CA GLY A 27 -14.99 -6.89 -0.04
C GLY A 27 -14.88 -5.35 0.02
N LEU A 28 -14.07 -4.82 0.94
CA LEU A 28 -13.87 -3.39 1.14
C LEU A 28 -12.64 -2.84 0.39
N LEU A 29 -11.77 -3.74 -0.07
CA LEU A 29 -10.51 -3.42 -0.74
C LEU A 29 -10.30 -4.34 -1.95
N GLU A 30 -9.89 -3.75 -3.06
CA GLU A 30 -9.33 -4.45 -4.21
C GLU A 30 -7.84 -4.17 -4.29
N SER A 31 -7.01 -5.16 -4.60
CA SER A 31 -5.57 -4.96 -4.78
C SER A 31 -5.01 -5.74 -5.96
N TRP A 32 -3.94 -5.20 -6.56
CA TRP A 32 -3.24 -5.82 -7.67
C TRP A 32 -1.78 -5.37 -7.73
N TYR A 33 -0.97 -6.09 -8.51
CA TYR A 33 0.43 -5.72 -8.72
C TYR A 33 0.59 -4.97 -10.04
N VAL A 34 1.23 -3.82 -9.98
CA VAL A 34 1.70 -3.10 -11.17
C VAL A 34 3.21 -3.21 -11.29
N ARG A 35 3.70 -3.28 -12.54
CA ARG A 35 5.12 -3.05 -12.83
C ARG A 35 5.35 -1.55 -12.78
N ASN A 36 6.34 -1.13 -12.02
CA ASN A 36 6.82 0.25 -12.01
C ASN A 36 8.34 0.23 -12.20
N GLN A 37 8.91 1.35 -12.61
CA GLN A 37 10.35 1.57 -12.58
C GLN A 37 10.66 2.48 -11.39
N ASP A 38 11.69 2.17 -10.62
CA ASP A 38 12.19 3.13 -9.64
C ASP A 38 12.98 4.26 -10.34
N HIS A 39 13.47 5.22 -9.56
CA HIS A 39 14.22 6.37 -10.09
C HIS A 39 15.51 5.97 -10.84
N GLN A 40 15.98 4.73 -10.69
CA GLN A 40 17.16 4.20 -11.37
C GLN A 40 16.80 3.33 -12.60
N GLY A 41 15.50 3.16 -12.89
CA GLY A 41 15.02 2.35 -14.02
C GLY A 41 14.86 0.87 -13.71
N GLU A 42 15.11 0.43 -12.46
CA GLU A 42 15.01 -0.96 -12.09
C GLU A 42 13.54 -1.40 -12.00
N PRO A 43 13.18 -2.55 -12.59
CA PRO A 43 11.80 -3.04 -12.58
C PRO A 43 11.40 -3.45 -11.17
N ARG A 44 10.39 -2.77 -10.63
CA ARG A 44 9.80 -3.05 -9.32
C ARG A 44 8.37 -3.53 -9.48
N ARG A 45 7.97 -4.48 -8.63
CA ARG A 45 6.57 -4.84 -8.46
C ARG A 45 6.01 -4.08 -7.27
N ARG A 46 5.01 -3.24 -7.51
CA ARG A 46 4.30 -2.49 -6.46
C ARG A 46 2.90 -3.05 -6.30
N LYS A 47 2.50 -3.38 -5.07
CA LYS A 47 1.10 -3.67 -4.74
C LYS A 47 0.33 -2.35 -4.68
N VAL A 48 -0.75 -2.26 -5.42
CA VAL A 48 -1.67 -1.10 -5.51
C VAL A 48 -3.00 -1.52 -4.92
N TYR A 49 -3.71 -0.56 -4.34
CA TYR A 49 -4.93 -0.80 -3.59
C TYR A 49 -6.00 0.21 -4.01
N LYS A 50 -7.26 -0.23 -4.08
CA LYS A 50 -8.45 0.58 -4.34
C LYS A 50 -9.49 0.26 -3.28
N LEU A 51 -9.93 1.28 -2.55
CA LEU A 51 -11.05 1.14 -1.61
C LEU A 51 -12.35 1.03 -2.38
N LEU A 52 -13.20 0.09 -1.98
CA LEU A 52 -14.48 -0.22 -2.62
C LEU A 52 -15.68 0.36 -1.85
N THR A 53 -15.43 1.12 -0.78
CA THR A 53 -16.48 1.66 0.08
C THR A 53 -17.33 2.74 -0.60
N PRO A 54 -18.63 2.85 -0.26
CA PRO A 54 -19.60 3.74 -0.93
C PRO A 54 -19.40 5.25 -0.68
N TRP A 55 -18.34 5.65 0.04
CA TRP A 55 -18.05 7.05 0.39
C TRP A 55 -16.84 7.63 -0.36
N SER A 56 -16.32 6.92 -1.38
CA SER A 56 -15.32 7.49 -2.28
C SER A 56 -16.01 8.51 -3.21
N ASN A 57 -15.97 9.78 -2.81
CA ASN A 57 -16.26 10.93 -3.70
C ASN A 57 -15.27 11.00 -4.86
#